data_AF-A0A0F9PRC1-F1
#
_entry.id   AF-A0A0F9PRC1-F1
#
_cell.length_a   1.000
_cell.length_b   1.000
_cell.length_c   1.000
_cell.angle_alpha   90.00
_cell.angle_beta   90.00
_cell.angle_gamma   90.00
#
_symmetry.space_group_name_H-M   'P 1'
#
loop_
_entity.id
_entity.type
_entity.pdbx_description
1 polymer ?
#
loop_
_entity_poly.entity_id
_entity_poly.type
_entity_poly.pdbx_seq_one_letter_code
_entity_poly.pdbx_strand_id
1 'polypeptide(L)'
;VEYRRLVRLLKARRCELGFTQSDVCSCMGLTDNLINRWENFRRFPKGPMLIRWAWELGLHVIVGLPSLDYTPVTDKVLEHTIKKLEGRHTGAQKAPTRAEDAP
;
A
#
# COMPACT_ATOMS: atom_id res chain seq x y z
N VAL A 1 5.30 17.30 -2.63
CA VAL A 1 5.40 17.75 -4.04
C VAL A 1 5.03 16.62 -5.01
N GLU A 2 5.49 15.39 -4.78
CA GLU A 2 5.25 14.24 -5.68
C GLU A 2 3.79 13.80 -5.85
N TYR A 3 3.02 13.74 -4.77
CA TYR A 3 1.61 13.34 -4.87
C TYR A 3 0.78 14.21 -5.82
N ARG A 4 1.02 15.54 -5.82
CA ARG A 4 0.27 16.44 -6.70
C ARG A 4 0.52 16.11 -8.17
N ARG A 5 1.73 15.68 -8.51
CA ARG A 5 2.07 15.20 -9.85
C ARG A 5 1.31 13.92 -10.16
N LEU A 6 1.27 12.97 -9.23
CA LEU A 6 0.59 11.69 -9.42
C LEU A 6 -0.92 11.85 -9.64
N VAL A 7 -1.59 12.69 -8.86
CA VAL A 7 -3.01 13.04 -9.08
C VAL A 7 -3.23 13.71 -10.43
N ARG A 8 -2.35 14.63 -10.84
CA ARG A 8 -2.48 15.28 -12.16
C ARG A 8 -2.34 14.28 -13.30
N LEU A 9 -1.45 13.30 -13.17
CA LEU A 9 -1.30 12.22 -14.16
C LEU A 9 -2.57 11.37 -14.24
N LEU A 10 -3.13 10.97 -13.09
CA LEU A 10 -4.39 10.21 -13.05
C LEU A 10 -5.57 11.03 -13.63
N LYS A 11 -5.65 12.33 -13.32
CA LYS A 11 -6.65 13.23 -13.88
C LYS A 11 -6.51 13.36 -15.40
N ALA A 12 -5.28 13.55 -15.90
CA ALA A 12 -5.02 13.64 -17.33
C ALA A 12 -5.43 12.35 -18.04
N ARG A 13 -5.04 11.19 -17.50
CA ARG A 13 -5.43 9.89 -18.05
C ARG A 13 -6.94 9.68 -18.07
N ARG A 14 -7.64 10.07 -17.01
CA ARG A 14 -9.11 10.04 -16.97
C ARG A 14 -9.73 10.87 -18.10
N CYS A 15 -9.21 12.09 -18.31
CA CYS A 15 -9.65 12.96 -19.40
C CYS A 15 -9.37 12.36 -20.79
N GLU A 16 -8.20 11.73 -21.00
CA GLU A 16 -7.86 11.04 -22.26
C GLU A 16 -8.84 9.90 -22.58
N LEU A 17 -9.31 9.19 -21.55
CA LEU A 17 -10.29 8.11 -21.69
C LEU A 17 -11.74 8.62 -21.84
N GLY A 18 -11.97 9.93 -21.75
CA GLY A 18 -13.32 10.51 -21.82
C GLY A 18 -14.18 10.25 -20.57
N PHE A 19 -13.60 9.73 -19.49
CA PHE A 19 -14.34 9.45 -18.25
C PHE A 19 -14.62 10.72 -17.46
N THR A 20 -15.84 10.84 -16.95
CA THR A 20 -16.19 11.81 -15.92
C THR A 20 -15.66 11.37 -14.55
N GLN A 21 -15.70 12.28 -13.57
CA GLN A 21 -15.36 11.92 -12.19
C GLN A 21 -16.36 10.90 -11.61
N SER A 22 -17.63 11.00 -12.00
CA SER A 22 -18.68 10.07 -11.59
C SER A 22 -18.46 8.68 -12.17
N ASP A 23 -18.06 8.57 -13.44
CA ASP A 23 -17.77 7.27 -14.06
C ASP A 23 -16.70 6.50 -13.28
N VAL A 24 -15.61 7.18 -12.92
CA VAL A 24 -14.55 6.57 -12.11
C VAL A 24 -15.03 6.22 -10.71
N CYS A 25 -15.84 7.06 -10.07
CA CYS A 25 -16.47 6.71 -8.79
C CYS A 25 -17.31 5.43 -8.91
N SER A 26 -18.13 5.31 -9.96
CA SER A 26 -18.96 4.13 -10.22
C SER A 26 -18.11 2.88 -10.46
N CYS A 27 -17.07 2.96 -11.30
CA CYS A 27 -16.14 1.84 -11.53
C CYS A 27 -15.43 1.38 -10.24
N MET A 28 -15.10 2.32 -9.36
CA MET A 28 -14.47 2.03 -8.07
C MET A 28 -15.46 1.61 -6.97
N GLY A 29 -16.78 1.66 -7.21
CA GLY A 29 -17.81 1.43 -6.19
C GLY A 29 -17.80 2.47 -5.05
N LEU A 30 -17.45 3.71 -5.38
CA LEU A 30 -17.31 4.81 -4.42
C LEU A 30 -18.49 5.77 -4.46
N THR A 31 -18.62 6.56 -3.38
CA THR A 31 -19.57 7.68 -3.35
C THR A 31 -19.20 8.74 -4.38
N ASP A 32 -20.23 9.30 -5.00
CA ASP A 32 -20.10 10.49 -5.84
C ASP A 32 -19.38 11.58 -5.05
N ASN A 33 -18.46 12.29 -5.72
CA ASN A 33 -17.62 13.36 -5.17
C ASN A 33 -16.29 12.93 -4.52
N LEU A 34 -15.92 11.64 -4.45
CA LEU A 34 -14.61 11.27 -3.90
C LEU A 34 -13.44 11.62 -4.85
N ILE A 35 -13.58 11.32 -6.15
CA ILE A 35 -12.59 11.69 -7.18
C ILE A 35 -12.41 13.21 -7.25
N ASN A 36 -13.51 13.97 -7.21
CA ASN A 36 -13.47 15.44 -7.19
C ASN A 36 -12.62 15.99 -6.03
N ARG A 37 -12.76 15.40 -4.84
CA ARG A 37 -11.97 15.79 -3.65
C ARG A 37 -10.49 15.46 -3.81
N TRP A 38 -10.16 14.34 -4.44
CA TRP A 38 -8.77 13.96 -4.71
C TRP A 38 -8.12 14.86 -5.77
N GLU A 39 -8.82 15.12 -6.87
CA GLU A 39 -8.32 15.96 -7.97
C GLU A 39 -8.10 17.42 -7.55
N ASN A 40 -8.92 17.92 -6.63
CA ASN A 40 -8.78 19.28 -6.08
C ASN A 40 -7.89 19.34 -4.83
N PHE A 41 -7.20 18.26 -4.48
CA PHE A 41 -6.31 18.20 -3.31
C PHE A 41 -7.00 18.54 -1.97
N ARG A 42 -8.33 18.40 -1.90
CA ARG A 42 -9.13 18.60 -0.69
C ARG A 42 -9.01 17.39 0.26
N ARG A 43 -8.74 16.21 -0.29
CA ARG A 43 -8.49 14.98 0.45
C ARG A 43 -7.45 14.13 -0.28
N PHE A 44 -6.66 13.39 0.49
CA PHE A 44 -5.70 12.45 -0.05
C PHE A 44 -6.29 11.02 -0.16
N PRO A 45 -6.15 10.31 -1.29
CA PRO A 45 -6.48 8.89 -1.40
C PRO A 45 -5.47 8.06 -0.60
N LYS A 46 -5.95 7.20 0.31
CA LYS A 46 -5.08 6.22 0.97
C LYS A 46 -4.45 5.28 -0.08
N GLY A 47 -3.30 4.69 0.23
CA GLY A 47 -2.54 3.83 -0.70
C GLY A 47 -3.38 2.84 -1.52
N PRO A 48 -4.22 1.99 -0.90
CA PRO A 48 -5.07 1.05 -1.64
C PRO A 48 -6.05 1.72 -2.61
N MET A 49 -6.59 2.89 -2.25
CA MET A 49 -7.50 3.66 -3.11
C MET A 49 -6.78 4.32 -4.26
N LEU A 50 -5.53 4.75 -4.05
CA LEU A 50 -4.71 5.29 -5.12
C LEU A 50 -4.37 4.21 -6.15
N ILE A 51 -4.00 3.01 -5.68
CA ILE A 51 -3.72 1.86 -6.54
C ILE A 51 -4.98 1.48 -7.33
N ARG A 52 -6.13 1.39 -6.66
CA ARG A 52 -7.40 1.08 -7.32
C ARG A 52 -7.77 2.13 -8.37
N TRP A 53 -7.59 3.42 -8.05
CA TRP A 53 -7.86 4.50 -9.00
C TRP A 53 -6.97 4.40 -10.24
N ALA A 54 -5.67 4.13 -10.07
CA ALA A 54 -4.78 3.89 -11.19
C ALA A 54 -5.23 2.68 -12.04
N TRP A 55 -5.62 1.59 -11.39
CA TRP A 55 -6.09 0.37 -12.04
C TRP A 55 -7.30 0.61 -12.96
N GLU A 56 -8.31 1.34 -12.48
CA GLU A 56 -9.51 1.67 -13.29
C GLU A 56 -9.18 2.54 -14.51
N LEU A 57 -8.04 3.22 -14.51
CA LEU A 57 -7.57 4.03 -15.64
C LEU A 57 -6.57 3.27 -16.54
N GLY A 58 -6.41 1.96 -16.33
CA GLY A 58 -5.47 1.11 -17.06
C GLY A 58 -4.01 1.39 -16.74
N LEU A 59 -3.71 1.87 -15.53
CA LEU A 59 -2.37 2.18 -15.06
C LEU A 59 -1.99 1.29 -13.87
N HIS A 60 -0.68 1.20 -13.60
CA HIS A 60 -0.14 0.46 -12.46
C HIS A 60 0.76 1.39 -11.64
N VAL A 61 0.65 1.33 -10.31
CA VAL A 61 1.51 2.09 -9.40
C VAL A 61 2.68 1.20 -9.00
N ILE A 62 3.90 1.66 -9.29
CA ILE A 62 5.13 1.01 -8.85
C ILE A 62 5.66 1.78 -7.64
N VAL A 63 5.88 1.06 -6.54
CA VAL A 63 6.54 1.60 -5.35
C VAL A 63 7.95 1.01 -5.32
N GLY A 64 8.94 1.83 -5.65
CA GLY A 64 10.34 1.50 -5.41
C GLY A 64 10.72 1.93 -4.00
N LEU A 65 11.53 1.12 -3.31
CA LEU A 65 12.34 1.67 -2.23
C LEU A 65 13.33 2.66 -2.87
N PRO A 66 13.66 3.79 -2.22
CA PRO A 66 14.88 4.50 -2.61
C PRO A 66 15.99 3.45 -2.60
N SER A 67 16.87 3.48 -3.61
CA SER A 67 18.06 2.63 -3.59
C SER A 67 18.64 2.74 -2.19
N LEU A 68 18.65 1.62 -1.46
CA LEU A 68 19.42 1.57 -0.24
C LEU A 68 20.83 1.71 -0.78
N ASP A 69 21.39 2.91 -0.74
CA ASP A 69 22.82 3.08 -0.94
C ASP A 69 23.42 2.21 0.15
N TYR A 70 23.82 1.00 -0.23
CA TYR A 70 24.35 0.03 0.69
C TYR A 70 25.66 0.62 1.18
N THR A 71 25.58 1.17 2.39
CA THR A 71 26.73 1.74 3.07
C THR A 71 27.10 0.78 4.20
N PRO A 72 28.38 0.76 4.63
CA PRO A 72 28.80 -0.05 5.78
C PRO A 72 28.00 0.23 7.08
N VAL A 73 27.27 1.35 7.14
CA VAL A 73 26.37 1.69 8.24
C VAL A 73 25.06 0.89 8.18
N THR A 74 24.54 0.61 6.97
CA THR A 74 23.32 -0.19 6.80
C THR A 74 23.52 -1.66 7.19
N ASP A 75 24.74 -2.20 7.10
CA ASP A 75 25.07 -3.56 7.55
C ASP A 75 24.81 -3.76 9.04
N LYS A 76 25.29 -2.86 9.88
CA LYS A 76 25.14 -3.00 11.35
C LYS A 76 23.68 -2.95 11.77
N VAL A 77 22.86 -2.17 11.07
CA VAL A 77 21.43 -2.04 11.33
C VAL A 77 20.67 -3.29 10.86
N LEU A 78 21.02 -3.81 9.68
CA LEU A 78 20.47 -5.07 9.16
C LEU A 78 20.85 -6.25 10.05
N GLU A 79 22.12 -6.39 10.43
CA GLU A 79 22.58 -7.44 11.35
C GLU A 79 21.85 -7.39 12.70
N HIS A 80 21.66 -6.20 13.27
CA HIS A 80 20.92 -6.05 14.52
C HIS A 80 19.45 -6.46 14.37
N THR A 81 18.84 -6.12 13.23
CA THR A 81 17.44 -6.43 12.95
C THR A 81 17.23 -7.92 12.69
N ILE A 82 18.13 -8.58 11.96
CA ILE A 82 18.12 -10.02 11.70
C ILE A 82 18.29 -10.79 13.02
N LYS A 83 19.28 -10.44 13.85
CA LYS A 83 19.48 -11.06 15.18
C LYS A 83 18.25 -10.92 16.08
N LYS A 84 17.55 -9.78 16.01
CA LYS A 84 16.33 -9.52 16.79
C LYS A 84 15.12 -10.33 16.33
N LEU A 85 15.06 -10.68 15.03
CA LEU A 85 14.01 -11.53 14.47
C LEU A 85 14.28 -13.01 14.77
N GLU A 86 15.53 -13.44 14.68
CA GLU A 86 15.95 -14.81 15.02
C GLU A 86 15.75 -15.12 16.51
N GLY A 87 16.04 -14.16 17.41
CA GLY A 87 15.81 -14.31 18.84
C GLY A 87 14.32 -14.37 19.26
N ARG A 88 13.37 -14.11 18.36
CA ARG A 88 11.93 -14.22 18.63
C ARG A 88 11.33 -15.57 18.28
N HIS A 89 12.03 -16.42 17.52
CA HIS A 89 11.51 -17.72 17.08
C HIS A 89 11.77 -18.90 18.03
N THR A 90 12.56 -18.73 19.10
CA THR A 90 12.85 -19.80 20.08
C THR A 90 11.87 -19.88 21.26
N GLY A 91 10.78 -19.11 21.26
CA GLY A 91 9.87 -18.97 22.40
C GLY A 91 8.43 -19.39 22.16
N ALA A 92 8.14 -20.47 21.42
CA ALA A 92 6.78 -21.01 21.35
C ALA A 92 6.75 -22.49 20.90
N GLN A 93 7.19 -23.40 21.77
CA GLN A 93 6.72 -24.79 21.74
C GLN A 93 6.43 -25.24 23.18
N LYS A 94 5.15 -25.25 23.56
CA LYS A 94 4.65 -26.11 24.63
C LYS A 94 3.53 -26.95 24.01
N ALA A 95 3.83 -28.24 23.84
CA ALA A 95 2.91 -29.24 23.30
C ALA A 95 1.67 -29.41 24.21
N PRO A 96 0.49 -29.72 23.66
CA PRO A 96 -0.67 -30.09 24.47
C PRO A 96 -0.50 -31.52 25.01
N THR A 97 -0.45 -31.66 26.33
CA THR A 97 -0.49 -32.93 27.05
C THR A 97 -1.86 -33.58 26.85
N ARG A 98 -1.88 -34.74 26.20
CA ARG A 98 -3.02 -35.67 26.14
C ARG A 98 -3.28 -36.21 27.55
N ALA A 99 -4.42 -35.86 28.14
CA ALA A 99 -4.91 -36.50 29.36
C ALA A 99 -5.72 -37.75 28.96
N GLU A 100 -5.14 -38.91 29.22
CA GLU A 100 -5.82 -40.20 29.30
C GLU A 100 -6.44 -40.37 30.69
N ASP A 101 -7.62 -40.99 30.69
CA ASP A 101 -8.36 -41.67 31.77
C ASP A 101 -8.94 -40.91 32.97
N ALA A 102 -10.28 -41.02 33.08
CA ALA A 102 -11.00 -41.54 34.25
C ALA A 102 -12.53 -41.53 33.98
N PRO A 103 -13.36 -42.29 34.72
CA PRO A 103 -13.24 -43.66 35.22
C PRO A 103 -14.27 -44.63 34.57
#